data_AF-A0A7T5R895-F1
#
_entry.id   AF-A0A7T5R895-F1
#
_cell.length_a   1.000
_cell.length_b   1.000
_cell.length_c   1.000
_cell.angle_alpha   90.00
_cell.angle_beta   90.00
_cell.angle_gamma   90.00
#
_symmetry.space_group_name_H-M   'P 1'
#
loop_
_entity.id
_entity.type
_entity.pdbx_description
1 polymer ?
#
loop_
_entity_poly.entity_id
_entity_poly.type
_entity_poly.pdbx_seq_one_letter_code
_entity_poly.pdbx_strand_id
1 'polypeptide(L)'
;MALVERGVQALSDAGIFAYIIPFLLAIAIVYGILDHVSVPKDKSIRGMIALLAGFLALPLGGTLFPFLEGVVLGFMVIVATVLTLLIMAEATGIKQGGGKHIWESHPKWTGAVFIMIALVIFIAAGGPELIGLNNIRIGGGLGLAFFLVIIALGVWWIAGGKKD
;
A
#
# COMPACT_ATOMS: atom_id res chain seq x y z
N MET A 1 16.52 23.79 9.48
CA MET A 1 15.22 23.08 9.44
C MET A 1 14.17 23.82 8.61
N ALA A 2 13.86 25.09 8.92
CA ALA A 2 12.80 25.84 8.22
C ALA A 2 12.90 25.93 6.68
N LEU A 3 14.10 25.91 6.08
CA LEU A 3 14.27 25.92 4.62
C LEU A 3 13.90 24.57 3.97
N VAL A 4 14.16 23.45 4.64
CA VAL A 4 13.85 22.11 4.13
C VAL A 4 12.34 21.89 4.18
N GLU A 5 11.69 22.26 5.28
CA GLU A 5 10.23 22.18 5.43
C GLU A 5 9.52 22.99 4.34
N ARG A 6 9.95 24.23 4.10
CA ARG A 6 9.40 25.06 3.01
C ARG A 6 9.62 24.44 1.63
N GLY A 7 10.78 23.83 1.39
CA GLY A 7 11.06 23.14 0.13
C GLY A 7 10.15 21.92 -0.07
N VAL A 8 9.99 21.08 0.96
CA VAL A 8 9.09 19.91 0.92
C VAL A 8 7.64 20.35 0.72
N GLN A 9 7.22 21.42 1.38
CA GLN A 9 5.85 21.91 1.28
C GLN A 9 5.56 22.52 -0.10
N ALA A 10 6.51 23.28 -0.67
CA ALA A 10 6.40 23.78 -2.04
C ALA A 10 6.32 22.65 -3.09
N LEU A 11 7.07 21.57 -2.89
CA LEU A 11 7.01 20.38 -3.76
C LEU A 11 5.68 19.62 -3.61
N SER A 12 5.14 19.56 -2.40
CA SER A 12 3.83 18.99 -2.12
C SER A 12 2.72 19.79 -2.79
N ASP A 13 2.76 21.12 -2.68
CA ASP A 13 1.77 22.03 -3.28
C ASP A 13 1.84 22.00 -4.82
N ALA A 14 3.04 21.78 -5.38
CA ALA A 14 3.22 21.54 -6.81
C ALA A 14 2.66 20.19 -7.29
N GLY A 15 2.16 19.35 -6.39
CA GLY A 15 1.56 18.06 -6.72
C GLY A 15 2.57 17.02 -7.20
N ILE A 16 3.88 17.17 -6.88
CA ILE A 16 4.92 16.28 -7.41
C ILE A 16 4.68 14.81 -7.05
N PHE A 17 4.07 14.54 -5.90
CA PHE A 17 3.72 13.19 -5.45
C PHE A 17 2.71 12.49 -6.35
N ALA A 18 1.81 13.25 -6.99
CA ALA A 18 0.86 12.70 -7.96
C ALA A 18 1.56 12.13 -9.20
N TYR A 19 2.78 12.61 -9.50
CA TYR A 19 3.60 12.17 -10.62
C TYR A 19 4.63 11.10 -10.23
N ILE A 20 5.17 11.18 -9.01
CA ILE A 20 6.16 10.22 -8.50
C ILE A 20 5.56 8.82 -8.36
N ILE A 21 4.31 8.70 -7.87
CA ILE A 21 3.69 7.38 -7.65
C ILE A 21 3.55 6.59 -8.97
N PRO A 22 2.94 7.14 -10.04
CA PRO A 22 2.85 6.44 -11.32
C PRO A 22 4.21 6.17 -11.96
N PHE A 23 5.18 7.08 -11.77
CA PHE A 23 6.57 6.86 -12.20
C PHE A 23 7.19 5.63 -11.55
N LEU A 24 7.11 5.52 -10.22
CA LEU A 24 7.65 4.37 -9.48
C LEU A 24 6.91 3.09 -9.82
N LEU A 25 5.59 3.15 -10.00
CA LEU A 25 4.77 2.01 -10.39
C LEU A 25 5.15 1.50 -11.77
N ALA A 26 5.33 2.39 -12.74
CA ALA A 26 5.76 2.03 -14.10
C ALA A 26 7.16 1.37 -14.08
N ILE A 27 8.10 1.91 -13.29
CA ILE A 27 9.41 1.28 -13.09
C ILE A 27 9.25 -0.13 -12.52
N ALA A 28 8.47 -0.28 -11.45
CA ALA A 28 8.30 -1.57 -10.78
C ALA A 28 7.67 -2.63 -11.71
N ILE A 29 6.63 -2.25 -12.47
CA ILE A 29 5.96 -3.14 -13.43
C ILE A 29 6.91 -3.52 -14.56
N VAL A 30 7.53 -2.54 -15.21
CA VAL A 30 8.40 -2.80 -16.37
C VAL A 30 9.62 -3.59 -15.94
N TYR A 31 10.27 -3.22 -14.84
CA TYR A 31 11.40 -3.98 -14.30
C TYR A 31 10.99 -5.40 -13.94
N GLY A 32 9.86 -5.58 -13.24
CA GLY A 32 9.36 -6.90 -12.86
C GLY A 32 9.05 -7.80 -14.06
N ILE A 33 8.44 -7.25 -15.11
CA ILE A 33 8.22 -7.97 -16.37
C ILE A 33 9.56 -8.35 -16.99
N LEU A 34 10.47 -7.38 -17.19
CA LEU A 34 11.77 -7.62 -17.82
C LEU A 34 12.63 -8.62 -17.04
N ASP A 35 12.53 -8.63 -15.71
CA ASP A 35 13.18 -9.61 -14.85
C ASP A 35 12.57 -11.01 -15.02
N HIS A 36 11.25 -11.10 -15.11
CA HIS A 36 10.56 -12.37 -15.35
C HIS A 36 10.88 -12.98 -16.71
N VAL A 37 10.83 -12.20 -17.80
CA VAL A 37 11.20 -12.69 -19.15
C VAL A 37 12.72 -12.76 -19.38
N SER A 38 13.55 -12.27 -18.46
CA SER A 38 15.02 -12.26 -18.59
C SER A 38 15.53 -11.55 -19.85
N VAL A 39 14.79 -10.55 -20.33
CA VAL A 39 15.14 -9.75 -21.52
C VAL A 39 15.23 -8.28 -21.12
N PRO A 40 16.33 -7.57 -21.45
CA PRO A 40 17.65 -8.09 -21.83
C PRO A 40 18.35 -8.85 -20.68
N LYS A 41 19.31 -9.73 -20.99
CA LYS A 41 19.98 -10.59 -19.98
C LYS A 41 20.63 -9.80 -18.85
N ASP A 42 21.20 -8.64 -19.17
CA ASP A 42 21.85 -7.76 -18.19
C ASP A 42 20.82 -7.06 -17.28
N LYS A 43 21.01 -7.15 -15.96
CA LYS A 43 20.17 -6.49 -14.96
C LYS A 43 20.26 -4.96 -15.05
N SER A 44 21.43 -4.42 -15.37
CA SER A 44 21.64 -2.98 -15.47
C SER A 44 20.79 -2.37 -16.59
N ILE A 45 20.77 -3.05 -17.75
CA ILE A 45 19.98 -2.61 -18.90
C ILE A 45 18.48 -2.69 -18.60
N ARG A 46 18.03 -3.73 -17.90
CA ARG A 46 16.63 -3.85 -17.44
C ARG A 46 16.22 -2.70 -16.53
N GLY A 47 17.08 -2.34 -15.57
CA GLY A 47 16.88 -1.17 -14.70
C GLY A 47 16.79 0.13 -15.51
N MET A 48 17.67 0.31 -16.49
CA MET A 48 17.67 1.49 -17.35
C MET A 48 16.39 1.58 -18.21
N ILE A 49 15.95 0.48 -18.82
CA ILE A 49 14.69 0.45 -19.60
C ILE A 49 13.50 0.78 -18.70
N ALA A 50 13.43 0.19 -17.51
CA ALA A 50 12.38 0.47 -16.55
C ALA A 50 12.36 1.95 -16.14
N LEU A 51 13.53 2.54 -15.88
CA LEU A 51 13.67 3.97 -15.56
C LEU A 51 13.15 4.85 -16.70
N LEU A 52 13.53 4.56 -17.96
CA LEU A 52 13.05 5.28 -19.14
C LEU A 52 11.54 5.16 -19.28
N ALA A 53 10.98 3.97 -19.10
CA ALA A 53 9.54 3.75 -19.12
C ALA A 53 8.82 4.52 -18.00
N GLY A 54 9.45 4.63 -16.82
CA GLY A 54 8.99 5.48 -15.73
C GLY A 54 8.85 6.94 -16.16
N PHE A 55 9.87 7.51 -16.80
CA PHE A 55 9.81 8.89 -17.30
C PHE A 55 8.70 9.10 -18.33
N LEU A 56 8.44 8.11 -19.19
CA LEU A 56 7.34 8.14 -20.15
C LEU A 56 5.96 8.10 -19.48
N ALA A 57 5.86 7.58 -18.25
CA ALA A 57 4.62 7.53 -17.48
C ALA A 57 4.31 8.84 -16.73
N LEU A 58 5.27 9.76 -16.59
CA LEU A 58 5.07 11.03 -15.86
C LEU A 58 3.88 11.86 -16.37
N PRO A 59 3.68 12.06 -17.70
CA PRO A 59 2.54 12.83 -18.19
C PRO A 59 1.18 12.23 -17.83
N LEU A 60 1.14 10.93 -17.51
CA LEU A 60 -0.07 10.22 -17.10
C LEU A 60 -0.41 10.42 -15.62
N GLY A 61 0.46 11.11 -14.86
CA GLY A 61 0.32 11.26 -13.41
C GLY A 61 -1.02 11.85 -12.98
N GLY A 62 -1.46 12.91 -13.65
CA GLY A 62 -2.74 13.56 -13.35
C GLY A 62 -3.98 12.67 -13.56
N THR A 63 -3.89 11.66 -14.43
CA THR A 63 -4.99 10.72 -14.71
C THR A 63 -4.89 9.45 -13.85
N LEU A 64 -3.68 8.94 -13.66
CA LEU A 64 -3.44 7.70 -12.92
C LEU A 64 -3.60 7.91 -11.41
N PHE A 65 -3.28 9.09 -10.90
CA PHE A 65 -3.33 9.33 -9.46
C PHE A 65 -4.76 9.21 -8.88
N PRO A 66 -5.81 9.87 -9.42
CA PRO A 66 -7.18 9.69 -8.92
C PRO A 66 -7.68 8.25 -9.06
N PHE A 67 -7.28 7.55 -10.14
CA PHE A 67 -7.61 6.14 -10.32
C PHE A 67 -6.98 5.27 -9.23
N LEU A 68 -5.67 5.42 -8.99
CA LEU A 68 -4.97 4.66 -7.95
C LEU A 68 -5.51 4.99 -6.56
N GLU A 69 -5.78 6.27 -6.28
CA GLU A 69 -6.43 6.70 -5.04
C GLU A 69 -7.78 6.00 -4.86
N GLY A 70 -8.62 5.97 -5.90
CA GLY A 70 -9.90 5.24 -5.89
C GLY A 70 -9.73 3.74 -5.67
N VAL A 71 -8.73 3.10 -6.27
CA VAL A 71 -8.41 1.68 -6.05
C VAL A 71 -7.98 1.43 -4.61
N VAL A 72 -7.14 2.29 -4.03
CA VAL A 72 -6.69 2.18 -2.64
C VAL A 72 -7.87 2.34 -1.68
N LEU A 73 -8.69 3.38 -1.86
CA LEU A 73 -9.88 3.59 -1.04
C LEU A 73 -10.86 2.42 -1.16
N GLY A 74 -11.10 1.93 -2.37
CA GLY A 74 -11.93 0.75 -2.60
C GLY A 74 -11.39 -0.50 -1.92
N PHE A 75 -10.07 -0.72 -1.97
CA PHE A 75 -9.43 -1.83 -1.28
C PHE A 75 -9.52 -1.70 0.24
N MET A 76 -9.32 -0.50 0.81
CA MET A 76 -9.52 -0.26 2.23
C MET A 76 -10.94 -0.61 2.67
N VAL A 77 -11.95 -0.24 1.87
CA VAL A 77 -13.35 -0.59 2.14
C VAL A 77 -13.58 -2.10 2.08
N ILE A 78 -13.05 -2.79 1.07
CA ILE A 78 -13.16 -4.26 0.95
C ILE A 78 -12.51 -4.93 2.17
N VAL A 79 -11.30 -4.52 2.53
CA VAL A 79 -10.58 -5.04 3.68
C VAL A 79 -11.38 -4.80 4.96
N ALA A 80 -11.84 -3.58 5.22
CA ALA A 80 -12.67 -3.27 6.38
C ALA A 80 -13.96 -4.10 6.43
N THR A 81 -14.60 -4.33 5.28
CA THR A 81 -15.82 -5.15 5.16
C THR A 81 -15.54 -6.61 5.49
N VAL A 82 -14.52 -7.20 4.88
CA VAL A 82 -14.11 -8.59 5.14
C VAL A 82 -13.75 -8.77 6.61
N LEU A 83 -13.04 -7.82 7.20
CA LEU A 83 -12.64 -7.86 8.60
C LEU A 83 -13.84 -7.74 9.54
N THR A 84 -14.81 -6.87 9.22
CA THR A 84 -16.06 -6.75 9.97
C THR A 84 -16.87 -8.05 9.92
N LEU A 85 -16.97 -8.68 8.73
CA LEU A 85 -17.63 -9.97 8.58
C LEU A 85 -16.94 -11.08 9.38
N LEU A 86 -15.61 -11.10 9.44
CA LEU A 86 -14.88 -12.07 10.27
C LEU A 86 -15.16 -11.88 11.77
N ILE A 87 -15.24 -10.63 12.23
CA ILE A 87 -15.61 -10.33 13.63
C ILE A 87 -17.05 -10.77 13.91
N MET A 88 -18.00 -10.51 13.00
CA MET A 88 -19.38 -10.94 13.18
C MET A 88 -19.54 -12.46 13.14
N ALA A 89 -18.82 -13.16 12.24
CA ALA A 89 -18.82 -14.62 12.16
C ALA A 89 -18.32 -15.25 13.48
N GLU A 90 -17.32 -14.62 14.10
CA GLU A 90 -16.82 -15.04 15.40
C GLU A 90 -17.82 -14.74 16.53
N ALA A 91 -18.38 -13.53 16.57
CA ALA A 91 -19.33 -13.11 17.59
C ALA A 91 -20.62 -13.94 17.55
N THR A 92 -21.00 -14.45 16.38
CA THR A 92 -22.15 -15.35 16.20
C THR A 92 -21.82 -16.81 16.52
N GLY A 93 -20.58 -17.11 16.91
CA GLY A 93 -20.17 -18.44 17.36
C GLY A 93 -20.06 -19.47 16.23
N ILE A 94 -19.81 -19.04 14.99
CA ILE A 94 -19.59 -19.94 13.86
C ILE A 94 -18.25 -20.68 14.09
N LYS A 95 -18.35 -21.90 14.59
CA LYS A 95 -17.20 -22.78 14.86
C LYS A 95 -16.79 -23.50 13.57
N GLN A 96 -15.52 -23.41 13.19
CA GLN A 96 -14.98 -24.23 12.11
C GLN A 96 -14.78 -25.67 12.61
N GLY A 97 -14.92 -26.65 11.72
CA GLY A 97 -15.01 -28.08 12.01
C GLY A 97 -14.14 -28.55 13.18
N GLY A 98 -14.79 -29.07 14.23
CA GLY A 98 -14.14 -29.52 15.48
C GLY A 98 -14.47 -28.67 16.71
N GLY A 99 -15.26 -27.60 16.58
CA GLY A 99 -15.81 -26.86 17.72
C GLY A 99 -14.88 -25.81 18.33
N LYS A 100 -13.72 -25.57 17.70
CA LYS A 100 -12.77 -24.51 18.07
C LYS A 100 -13.10 -23.22 17.36
N HIS A 101 -12.83 -22.10 18.02
CA HIS A 101 -12.95 -20.78 17.42
C HIS A 101 -11.89 -20.58 16.32
N ILE A 102 -12.24 -19.85 15.27
CA ILE A 102 -11.38 -19.69 14.08
C ILE A 102 -10.06 -19.01 14.50
N TRP A 103 -10.12 -18.11 15.46
CA TRP A 103 -8.97 -17.38 15.99
C TRP A 103 -8.10 -18.17 16.97
N GLU A 104 -8.68 -19.13 17.69
CA GLU A 104 -7.93 -20.03 18.57
C GLU A 104 -7.01 -20.96 17.77
N SER A 105 -7.38 -21.27 16.53
CA SER A 105 -6.60 -22.13 15.65
C SER A 105 -5.34 -21.43 15.11
N HIS A 106 -5.33 -20.09 15.04
CA HIS A 106 -4.19 -19.30 14.55
C HIS A 106 -4.00 -17.98 15.33
N PRO A 107 -3.55 -18.03 16.60
CA PRO A 107 -3.48 -16.85 17.49
C PRO A 107 -2.51 -15.78 17.00
N LYS A 108 -1.41 -16.16 16.34
CA LYS A 108 -0.44 -15.20 15.77
C LYS A 108 -1.02 -14.41 14.58
N TRP A 109 -1.78 -15.08 13.71
CA TRP A 109 -2.44 -14.46 12.57
C TRP A 109 -3.60 -13.58 13.03
N THR A 110 -4.35 -14.04 14.02
CA THR A 110 -5.40 -13.27 14.70
C THR A 110 -4.89 -11.91 15.17
N GLY A 111 -3.81 -11.90 15.97
CA GLY A 111 -3.22 -10.66 16.47
C GLY A 111 -2.76 -9.72 15.36
N ALA A 112 -2.12 -10.26 14.31
CA ALA A 112 -1.69 -9.46 13.16
C ALA A 112 -2.87 -8.82 12.41
N VAL A 113 -3.97 -9.57 12.24
CA VAL A 113 -5.19 -9.06 11.61
C VAL A 113 -5.82 -7.95 12.45
N PHE A 114 -5.89 -8.08 13.77
CA PHE A 114 -6.40 -7.03 14.66
C PHE A 114 -5.55 -5.76 14.64
N ILE A 115 -4.22 -5.88 14.61
CA ILE A 115 -3.32 -4.74 14.48
C ILE A 115 -3.52 -4.05 13.13
N MET A 116 -3.68 -4.83 12.05
CA MET A 116 -3.96 -4.30 10.72
C MET A 116 -5.31 -3.57 10.67
N ILE A 117 -6.37 -4.14 11.27
CA ILE A 117 -7.68 -3.48 11.44
C ILE A 117 -7.51 -2.14 12.15
N ALA A 118 -6.85 -2.14 13.32
CA ALA A 118 -6.69 -0.96 14.14
C ALA A 118 -5.96 0.16 13.38
N LEU A 119 -4.92 -0.18 12.61
CA LEU A 119 -4.21 0.76 11.76
C LEU A 119 -5.07 1.32 10.62
N VAL A 120 -5.82 0.47 9.92
CA VAL A 120 -6.70 0.90 8.83
C VAL A 120 -7.80 1.83 9.36
N ILE A 121 -8.44 1.49 10.47
CA ILE A 121 -9.46 2.32 11.12
C ILE A 121 -8.84 3.63 11.63
N PHE A 122 -7.69 3.57 12.29
CA PHE A 122 -6.99 4.76 12.78
C PHE A 122 -6.70 5.75 11.65
N ILE A 123 -6.23 5.28 10.50
CA ILE A 123 -5.93 6.13 9.35
C ILE A 123 -7.22 6.65 8.70
N ALA A 124 -8.21 5.78 8.48
CA ALA A 124 -9.48 6.15 7.85
C ALA A 124 -10.30 7.14 8.70
N ALA A 125 -10.21 7.06 10.02
CA ALA A 125 -10.89 7.95 10.96
C ALA A 125 -10.14 9.27 11.23
N GLY A 126 -9.04 9.55 10.51
CA GLY A 126 -8.27 10.79 10.68
C GLY A 126 -7.33 10.78 11.89
N GLY A 127 -6.95 9.61 12.40
CA GLY A 127 -6.02 9.43 13.53
C GLY A 127 -4.70 10.23 13.43
N PRO A 128 -4.08 10.38 12.24
CA PRO A 128 -2.91 11.26 12.09
C PRO A 128 -3.18 12.73 12.47
N GLU A 129 -4.38 13.25 12.23
CA GLU A 129 -4.76 14.62 12.63
C GLU A 129 -4.81 14.74 14.16
N LEU A 130 -5.27 13.69 14.85
CA LEU A 130 -5.35 13.67 16.33
C LEU A 130 -3.98 13.72 17.02
N ILE A 131 -2.92 13.20 16.38
CA ILE A 131 -1.55 13.24 16.93
C ILE A 131 -0.79 14.51 16.52
N GLY A 132 -1.49 15.53 16.03
CA GLY A 132 -0.90 16.83 15.70
C GLY A 132 -0.21 16.86 14.33
N LEU A 133 -0.41 15.86 13.48
CA LEU A 133 0.04 15.87 12.10
C LEU A 133 -0.94 16.66 11.20
N ASN A 134 -1.51 17.76 11.71
CA ASN A 134 -2.53 18.59 11.02
C ASN A 134 -2.04 19.24 9.72
N ASN A 135 -0.72 19.35 9.52
CA ASN A 135 -0.12 19.85 8.27
C ASN A 135 0.10 18.74 7.25
N ILE A 136 0.00 17.49 7.68
CA ILE A 136 -0.05 16.35 6.81
C ILE A 136 -1.54 16.13 6.51
N ARG A 137 -2.09 16.99 5.65
CA ARG A 137 -3.34 16.64 4.98
C ARG A 137 -3.12 15.25 4.41
N ILE A 138 -3.88 14.28 4.89
CA ILE A 138 -3.98 12.97 4.26
C ILE A 138 -4.76 13.21 2.96
N GLY A 139 -4.18 13.98 2.03
CA GLY A 139 -4.53 13.85 0.64
C GLY A 139 -4.18 12.44 0.21
N GLY A 140 -4.89 11.90 -0.79
CA GLY A 140 -4.81 10.50 -1.22
C GLY A 140 -3.41 9.90 -1.35
N GLY A 141 -2.38 10.74 -1.54
CA GLY A 141 -0.98 10.30 -1.62
C GLY A 141 -0.46 9.57 -0.37
N LEU A 142 -0.89 9.93 0.84
CA LEU A 142 -0.37 9.30 2.07
C LEU A 142 -1.07 7.98 2.42
N GLY A 143 -2.39 7.92 2.19
CA GLY A 143 -3.13 6.66 2.26
C GLY A 143 -2.60 5.65 1.24
N LEU A 144 -2.27 6.13 0.03
CA LEU A 144 -1.68 5.32 -1.03
C LEU A 144 -0.23 4.90 -0.70
N ALA A 145 0.61 5.78 -0.16
CA ALA A 145 1.96 5.43 0.27
C ALA A 145 1.94 4.35 1.38
N PHE A 146 1.06 4.50 2.37
CA PHE A 146 0.87 3.50 3.43
C PHE A 146 0.37 2.16 2.87
N PHE A 147 -0.60 2.19 1.96
CA PHE A 147 -1.09 1.01 1.27
C PHE A 147 0.01 0.29 0.48
N LEU A 148 0.84 1.04 -0.26
CA LEU A 148 1.99 0.48 -0.97
C LEU A 148 2.99 -0.16 -0.02
N VAL A 149 3.23 0.43 1.16
CA VAL A 149 4.09 -0.17 2.19
C VAL A 149 3.50 -1.47 2.73
N ILE A 150 2.19 -1.52 3.01
CA ILE A 150 1.51 -2.75 3.45
C ILE A 150 1.61 -3.83 2.38
N ILE A 151 1.33 -3.51 1.12
CA ILE A 151 1.48 -4.48 0.02
C ILE A 151 2.93 -4.94 -0.11
N ALA A 152 3.90 -4.02 -0.06
CA ALA A 152 5.32 -4.37 -0.16
C ALA A 152 5.75 -5.31 0.97
N LEU A 153 5.30 -5.06 2.20
CA LEU A 153 5.56 -5.94 3.35
C LEU A 153 4.84 -7.30 3.20
N GLY A 154 3.60 -7.30 2.72
CA GLY A 154 2.84 -8.52 2.46
C GLY A 154 3.51 -9.40 1.39
N VAL A 155 3.93 -8.79 0.28
CA VAL A 155 4.66 -9.46 -0.80
C VAL A 155 6.03 -9.94 -0.30
N TRP A 156 6.76 -9.13 0.46
CA TRP A 156 8.05 -9.52 1.04
C TRP A 156 7.91 -10.72 1.98
N TRP A 157 6.87 -10.75 2.81
CA TRP A 157 6.59 -11.89 3.69
C TRP A 157 6.23 -13.15 2.88
N ILE A 158 5.35 -13.04 1.89
CA ILE A 158 4.96 -14.17 1.02
C ILE A 158 6.18 -14.71 0.25
N ALA A 159 7.01 -13.82 -0.30
CA ALA A 159 8.20 -14.18 -1.06
C ALA A 159 9.33 -14.74 -0.17
N GLY A 160 9.48 -14.22 1.05
CA GLY A 160 10.46 -14.68 2.04
C GLY A 160 10.09 -16.01 2.71
N GLY A 161 8.85 -16.46 2.58
CA GLY A 161 8.34 -17.71 3.13
C GLY A 161 8.75 -18.98 2.38
N LYS A 162 9.39 -18.88 1.20
CA LYS A 162 9.99 -20.04 0.53
C LYS A 162 11.49 -20.13 0.83
N LYS A 163 11.79 -20.87 1.89
CA LYS A 163 13.05 -21.59 2.06
C LYS A 163 12.71 -23.06 2.30
N ASP A 164 12.42 -23.76 1.20
CA ASP A 164 12.67 -25.20 1.08
C ASP A 164 13.82 -25.36 0.08
#